data_AF-A0A023EG61-F1
#
_entry.id   AF-A0A023EG61-F1
#
_cell.length_a   1.000
_cell.length_b   1.000
_cell.length_c   1.000
_cell.angle_alpha   90.00
_cell.angle_beta   90.00
_cell.angle_gamma   90.00
#
_symmetry.space_group_name_H-M   'P 1'
#
loop_
_entity.id
_entity.type
_entity.pdbx_description
1 polymer ?
#
loop_
_entity_poly.entity_id
_entity_poly.type
_entity_poly.pdbx_seq_one_letter_code
_entity_poly.pdbx_strand_id
1 'polypeptide(L)'
;VLVATFLLIGILFHLSESARFTEEDYRGFRQKCAKILQSSTGTVEKVEQKDFHVDSEEMNCLIRCVGIISGFYDDETGTNWDLVREQLNEKEGFEEHRQATTACMEALPAEELASGVCRKSYLSFRCAMKSAKEHIRDKS
;
A
#
# COMPACT_ATOMS: atom_id res chain seq x y z
N VAL A 1 9.26 -41.31 -13.89
CA VAL A 1 10.30 -40.69 -13.05
C VAL A 1 10.50 -39.20 -13.36
N LEU A 2 10.37 -38.74 -14.62
CA LEU A 2 10.53 -37.31 -14.98
C LEU A 2 9.40 -36.35 -14.55
N VAL A 3 8.18 -36.82 -14.29
CA VAL A 3 7.06 -35.92 -13.92
C VAL A 3 7.15 -35.45 -12.46
N ALA A 4 7.68 -36.30 -11.57
CA ALA A 4 7.80 -35.98 -10.14
C ALA A 4 8.88 -34.92 -9.85
N THR A 5 9.91 -34.82 -10.70
CA THR A 5 11.00 -33.86 -10.53
C THR A 5 10.59 -32.42 -10.90
N PHE A 6 9.69 -32.23 -11.87
CA PHE A 6 9.18 -30.90 -12.21
C PHE A 6 8.25 -30.32 -11.14
N LEU A 7 7.46 -31.17 -10.47
CA LEU A 7 6.59 -30.74 -9.37
C LEU A 7 7.41 -30.31 -8.14
N LEU A 8 8.48 -31.03 -7.80
CA LEU A 8 9.35 -30.65 -6.68
C LEU A 8 10.13 -29.35 -6.95
N ILE A 9 10.53 -29.10 -8.20
CA ILE A 9 11.18 -27.83 -8.59
C ILE A 9 10.16 -26.67 -8.56
N GLY A 10 8.92 -26.90 -9.01
CA GLY A 10 7.84 -25.90 -8.93
C GLY A 10 7.44 -25.54 -7.49
N ILE A 11 7.52 -26.50 -6.55
CA ILE A 11 7.29 -26.25 -5.12
C ILE A 11 8.44 -25.46 -4.49
N LEU A 12 9.68 -25.64 -4.96
CA LEU A 12 10.84 -24.87 -4.48
C LEU A 12 10.84 -23.40 -4.97
N PHE A 13 10.27 -23.11 -6.14
CA PHE A 13 10.05 -21.73 -6.62
C PHE A 13 8.86 -21.02 -5.96
N HIS A 14 8.07 -21.71 -5.14
CA HIS A 14 7.00 -21.13 -4.32
C HIS A 14 7.42 -20.81 -2.89
N LEU A 15 8.69 -21.00 -2.54
CA LEU A 15 9.25 -20.35 -1.36
C LEU A 15 9.41 -18.86 -1.70
N SER A 16 8.31 -18.11 -1.61
CA SER A 16 8.34 -16.66 -1.62
C SER A 16 9.25 -16.25 -0.47
N GLU A 17 10.44 -15.76 -0.80
CA GLU A 17 11.18 -14.87 0.07
C GLU A 17 10.17 -13.85 0.60
N SER A 18 10.00 -13.77 1.93
CA SER A 18 9.03 -12.85 2.52
C SER A 18 9.33 -11.47 1.96
N ALA A 19 8.43 -10.91 1.15
CA ALA A 19 8.70 -9.77 0.27
C ALA A 19 8.65 -8.45 1.06
N ARG A 20 9.24 -8.42 2.26
CA ARG A 20 9.28 -7.24 3.11
C ARG A 20 10.06 -6.14 2.40
N PHE A 21 9.36 -5.04 2.13
CA PHE A 21 9.93 -3.91 1.45
C PHE A 21 10.79 -3.09 2.43
N THR A 22 11.97 -2.73 1.97
CA THR A 22 12.86 -1.79 2.63
C THR A 22 12.47 -0.36 2.30
N GLU A 23 13.04 0.60 3.02
CA GLU A 23 12.91 2.02 2.70
C GLU A 23 13.44 2.39 1.30
N GLU A 24 14.41 1.61 0.80
CA GLU A 24 14.92 1.77 -0.56
C GLU A 24 13.90 1.32 -1.60
N ASP A 25 13.19 0.23 -1.35
CA ASP A 25 12.10 -0.24 -2.23
C ASP A 25 10.97 0.79 -2.30
N TYR A 26 10.52 1.32 -1.16
CA TYR A 26 9.52 2.38 -1.12
C TYR A 26 9.97 3.65 -1.86
N ARG A 27 11.24 4.02 -1.73
CA ARG A 27 11.83 5.12 -2.51
C ARG A 27 11.80 4.81 -4.00
N GLY A 28 12.18 3.60 -4.40
CA GLY A 28 12.11 3.14 -5.78
C GLY A 28 10.71 3.23 -6.36
N PHE A 29 9.68 2.80 -5.61
CA PHE A 29 8.28 2.91 -6.01
C PHE A 29 7.85 4.36 -6.22
N ARG A 30 8.14 5.25 -5.25
CA ARG A 30 7.80 6.68 -5.34
C ARG A 30 8.46 7.35 -6.54
N GLN A 31 9.75 7.12 -6.76
CA GLN A 31 10.48 7.68 -7.90
C GLN A 31 9.97 7.14 -9.24
N LYS A 32 9.64 5.85 -9.31
CA LYS A 32 9.07 5.24 -10.52
C LYS A 32 7.70 5.86 -10.85
N CYS A 33 6.83 5.98 -9.85
CA CYS A 33 5.51 6.58 -10.03
C CYS A 33 5.57 8.06 -10.38
N ALA A 34 6.44 8.83 -9.73
CA ALA A 34 6.69 10.22 -10.08
C ALA A 34 7.10 10.39 -11.56
N LYS A 35 7.95 9.50 -12.08
CA LYS A 35 8.34 9.49 -13.50
C LYS A 35 7.18 9.12 -14.42
N ILE A 36 6.43 8.07 -14.09
CA ILE A 36 5.28 7.61 -14.89
C ILE A 36 4.22 8.70 -15.01
N LEU A 37 3.93 9.39 -13.90
CA LEU A 37 2.91 10.43 -13.81
C LEU A 37 3.42 11.82 -14.21
N GLN A 38 4.72 11.95 -14.49
CA GLN A 38 5.37 13.23 -14.79
C GLN A 38 5.11 14.28 -13.69
N SER A 39 5.24 13.84 -12.43
CA SER A 39 4.94 14.67 -11.28
C SER A 39 5.85 15.90 -11.18
N SER A 40 5.28 17.00 -10.72
CA SER A 40 5.93 18.24 -10.37
C SER A 40 6.99 18.02 -9.29
N THR A 41 8.05 18.84 -9.34
CA THR A 41 9.15 18.79 -8.37
C THR A 41 8.68 18.97 -6.93
N GLY A 42 7.68 19.83 -6.71
CA GLY A 42 7.11 20.06 -5.38
C GLY A 42 6.36 18.86 -4.81
N THR A 43 5.65 18.10 -5.65
CA THR A 43 4.99 16.84 -5.22
C THR A 43 6.03 15.75 -4.97
N VAL A 44 7.04 15.63 -5.83
CA VAL A 44 8.14 14.67 -5.64
C VAL A 44 8.89 14.91 -4.33
N GLU A 45 9.22 16.16 -4.01
CA GLU A 45 9.92 16.50 -2.77
C GLU A 45 9.12 16.08 -1.53
N LYS A 46 7.83 16.40 -1.48
CA LYS A 46 6.93 16.02 -0.37
C LYS A 46 6.84 14.50 -0.20
N VAL A 47 6.66 13.79 -1.31
CA VAL A 47 6.57 12.33 -1.33
C VAL A 47 7.86 11.68 -0.82
N GLU A 48 9.03 12.21 -1.18
CA GLU A 48 10.31 11.73 -0.66
C GLU A 48 10.54 12.07 0.81
N GLN A 49 9.98 13.17 1.29
CA GLN A 49 9.93 13.54 2.71
C GLN A 49 8.85 12.79 3.51
N LYS A 50 8.07 11.93 2.84
CA LYS A 50 6.90 11.22 3.40
C LYS A 50 5.80 12.16 3.91
N ASP A 51 5.74 13.39 3.39
CA ASP A 51 4.62 14.30 3.60
C ASP A 51 3.50 13.98 2.60
N PHE A 52 2.61 13.10 3.04
CA PHE A 52 1.44 12.68 2.26
C PHE A 52 0.16 13.40 2.70
N HIS A 53 0.26 14.52 3.42
CA HIS A 53 -0.93 15.21 3.93
C HIS A 53 -1.59 16.13 2.91
N VAL A 54 -0.86 16.51 1.88
CA VAL A 54 -1.32 17.40 0.81
C VAL A 54 -2.34 16.66 -0.07
N ASP A 55 -3.58 17.08 0.02
CA ASP A 55 -4.68 16.57 -0.78
C ASP A 55 -4.75 17.30 -2.12
N SER A 56 -4.00 16.77 -3.10
CA SER A 56 -4.02 17.23 -4.48
C SER A 56 -4.23 16.03 -5.40
N GLU A 57 -4.82 16.25 -6.58
CA GLU A 57 -5.01 15.17 -7.57
C GLU A 57 -3.70 14.47 -7.89
N GLU A 58 -2.62 15.24 -7.99
CA GLU A 58 -1.29 14.72 -8.27
C GLU A 58 -0.75 13.80 -7.17
N MET A 59 -0.86 14.22 -5.90
CA MET A 59 -0.48 13.37 -4.76
C MET A 59 -1.37 12.13 -4.70
N ASN A 60 -2.67 12.30 -4.90
CA ASN A 60 -3.64 11.21 -4.83
C ASN A 60 -3.32 10.14 -5.88
N CYS A 61 -3.00 10.53 -7.12
CA CYS A 61 -2.62 9.60 -8.17
C CYS A 61 -1.24 8.97 -7.95
N LEU A 62 -0.29 9.70 -7.35
CA LEU A 62 1.02 9.13 -7.01
C LEU A 62 0.87 8.04 -5.94
N ILE A 63 0.09 8.29 -4.89
CA ILE A 63 -0.21 7.29 -3.85
C ILE A 63 -0.90 6.08 -4.47
N ARG A 64 -1.88 6.28 -5.36
CA ARG A 64 -2.52 5.19 -6.12
C ARG A 64 -1.48 4.36 -6.87
N CYS A 65 -0.63 5.03 -7.65
CA CYS A 65 0.40 4.36 -8.44
C CYS A 65 1.32 3.53 -7.54
N VAL A 66 1.82 4.10 -6.44
CA VAL A 66 2.69 3.40 -5.49
C VAL A 66 1.99 2.16 -4.93
N GLY A 67 0.73 2.30 -4.51
CA GLY A 67 -0.08 1.18 -4.01
C GLY A 67 -0.24 0.06 -5.04
N ILE A 68 -0.49 0.41 -6.31
CA ILE A 68 -0.64 -0.57 -7.39
C ILE A 68 0.69 -1.26 -7.72
N ILE A 69 1.78 -0.51 -7.93
CA ILE A 69 3.05 -1.14 -8.36
C ILE A 69 3.72 -1.98 -7.27
N SER A 70 3.40 -1.70 -6.00
CA SER A 70 3.88 -2.48 -4.85
C SER A 70 2.94 -3.64 -4.51
N GLY A 71 1.72 -3.67 -5.06
CA GLY A 71 0.69 -4.66 -4.75
C GLY A 71 -0.08 -4.43 -3.45
N PHE A 72 0.13 -3.30 -2.77
CA PHE A 72 -0.63 -2.94 -1.56
C PHE A 72 -2.08 -2.55 -1.84
N TYR A 73 -2.39 -2.12 -3.06
CA TYR A 73 -3.70 -1.63 -3.42
C TYR A 73 -4.07 -2.04 -4.84
N ASP A 74 -5.32 -2.43 -5.01
CA ASP A 74 -5.96 -2.70 -6.28
C ASP A 74 -7.26 -1.87 -6.37
N ASP A 75 -7.60 -1.37 -7.56
CA ASP A 75 -8.78 -0.52 -7.71
C ASP A 75 -10.10 -1.26 -7.49
N GLU A 76 -10.12 -2.56 -7.79
CA GLU A 76 -11.30 -3.43 -7.68
C GLU A 76 -11.41 -4.01 -6.27
N THR A 77 -10.31 -4.54 -5.72
CA THR A 77 -10.33 -5.25 -4.43
C THR A 77 -9.88 -4.39 -3.24
N GLY A 78 -9.32 -3.21 -3.46
CA GLY A 78 -8.84 -2.32 -2.40
C GLY A 78 -7.51 -2.76 -1.80
N THR A 79 -7.32 -2.51 -0.50
CA THR A 79 -6.07 -2.84 0.22
C THR A 79 -5.82 -4.34 0.27
N ASN A 80 -4.62 -4.75 -0.12
CA ASN A 80 -4.12 -6.12 0.05
C ASN A 80 -3.69 -6.36 1.50
N TRP A 81 -4.63 -6.83 2.33
CA TRP A 81 -4.39 -7.04 3.76
C TRP A 81 -3.42 -8.17 4.09
N ASP A 82 -3.26 -9.16 3.21
CA ASP A 82 -2.28 -10.24 3.41
C ASP A 82 -0.86 -9.69 3.28
N LEU A 83 -0.61 -8.86 2.26
CA LEU A 83 0.67 -8.16 2.12
C LEU A 83 0.91 -7.19 3.30
N VAL A 84 -0.10 -6.42 3.73
CA VAL A 84 0.04 -5.55 4.91
C VAL A 84 0.42 -6.36 6.15
N ARG A 85 -0.19 -7.53 6.37
CA ARG A 85 0.14 -8.41 7.51
C ARG A 85 1.60 -8.87 7.45
N GLU A 86 2.05 -9.30 6.28
CA GLU A 86 3.43 -9.73 6.05
C GLU A 86 4.44 -8.62 6.34
N GLN A 87 4.17 -7.40 5.86
CA GLN A 87 5.04 -6.24 6.03
C GLN A 87 5.12 -5.78 7.49
N LEU A 88 4.02 -5.93 8.22
CA LEU A 88 3.96 -5.67 9.66
C LEU A 88 4.60 -6.80 10.49
N ASN A 89 5.05 -7.90 9.87
CA ASN A 89 5.70 -9.03 10.55
C ASN A 89 4.90 -9.51 11.78
N GLU A 90 3.59 -9.67 11.59
CA GLU A 90 2.65 -10.13 12.62
C GLU A 90 2.69 -9.29 13.92
N LYS A 91 2.96 -7.98 13.82
CA LYS A 91 2.80 -7.04 14.93
C LYS A 91 1.41 -7.13 15.54
N GLU A 92 1.34 -6.96 16.86
CA GLU A 92 0.07 -6.85 17.58
C GLU A 92 -0.72 -5.62 17.08
N GLY A 93 -2.05 -5.74 17.11
CA GLY A 93 -2.94 -4.68 16.63
C GLY A 93 -3.30 -4.74 15.16
N PHE A 94 -2.84 -5.76 14.41
CA PHE A 94 -3.13 -5.90 12.98
C PHE A 94 -4.63 -5.95 12.67
N GLU A 95 -5.40 -6.73 13.43
CA GLU A 95 -6.82 -6.89 13.14
C GLU A 95 -7.60 -5.62 13.50
N GLU A 96 -7.26 -4.97 14.62
CA GLU A 96 -7.78 -3.66 15.00
C GLU A 96 -7.45 -2.61 13.94
N HIS A 97 -6.22 -2.62 13.43
CA HIS A 97 -5.80 -1.74 12.34
C HIS A 97 -6.67 -1.94 11.10
N ARG A 98 -6.83 -3.19 10.65
CA ARG A 98 -7.66 -3.55 9.48
C ARG A 98 -9.11 -3.13 9.66
N GLN A 99 -9.70 -3.41 10.82
CA GLN A 99 -11.09 -3.07 11.13
C GLN A 99 -11.29 -1.55 11.17
N ALA A 100 -10.41 -0.82 11.85
CA ALA A 100 -10.50 0.64 11.94
C ALA A 100 -10.28 1.32 10.58
N THR A 101 -9.42 0.77 9.70
CA THR A 101 -9.29 1.26 8.32
C THR A 101 -10.56 1.03 7.51
N THR A 102 -11.18 -0.14 7.65
CA THR A 102 -12.45 -0.48 6.97
C THR A 102 -13.58 0.45 7.43
N ALA A 103 -13.74 0.62 8.75
CA ALA A 103 -14.74 1.52 9.32
C ALA A 103 -14.52 2.98 8.91
N CYS A 104 -13.26 3.43 8.83
CA CYS A 104 -12.93 4.76 8.32
C CYS A 104 -13.40 4.94 6.87
N MET A 105 -13.18 3.95 6.00
CA MET A 105 -13.62 4.00 4.60
C MET A 105 -15.13 3.98 4.44
N GLU A 106 -15.84 3.16 5.22
CA GLU A 106 -17.31 3.07 5.20
C GLU A 106 -18.00 4.34 5.71
N ALA A 107 -17.33 5.10 6.57
CA ALA A 107 -17.83 6.36 7.11
C ALA A 107 -17.62 7.56 6.16
N LEU A 108 -16.89 7.39 5.05
CA LEU A 108 -16.65 8.47 4.09
C LEU A 108 -17.92 8.75 3.26
N PRO A 109 -18.16 10.02 2.86
CA PRO A 109 -19.26 10.35 1.98
C PRO A 109 -19.15 9.65 0.62
N ALA A 110 -20.28 9.18 0.08
CA ALA A 110 -20.28 8.45 -1.18
C ALA A 110 -19.75 9.30 -2.36
N GLU A 111 -19.98 10.61 -2.33
CA GLU A 111 -19.47 11.55 -3.32
C GLU A 111 -17.94 11.64 -3.33
N GLU A 112 -17.29 11.53 -2.17
CA GLU A 112 -15.83 11.52 -2.06
C GLU A 112 -15.25 10.26 -2.70
N LEU A 113 -15.90 9.11 -2.48
CA LEU A 113 -15.50 7.83 -3.07
C LEU A 113 -15.77 7.76 -4.58
N ALA A 114 -16.77 8.50 -5.08
CA ALA A 114 -17.12 8.57 -6.49
C ALA A 114 -16.33 9.64 -7.28
N SER A 115 -15.62 10.53 -6.60
CA SER A 115 -14.91 11.67 -7.21
C SER A 115 -13.75 11.26 -8.13
N GLY A 116 -13.19 10.06 -7.97
CA GLY A 116 -12.17 9.51 -8.86
C GLY A 116 -11.36 8.37 -8.22
N VAL A 117 -10.74 7.55 -9.07
CA VAL A 117 -9.94 6.38 -8.63
C VAL A 117 -8.73 6.79 -7.78
N CYS A 118 -8.06 7.88 -8.14
CA CYS A 118 -6.93 8.42 -7.39
C CYS A 118 -7.37 8.87 -5.99
N ARG A 119 -8.44 9.68 -5.91
CA ARG A 119 -8.99 10.16 -4.64
C ARG A 119 -9.42 9.01 -3.72
N LYS A 120 -10.14 8.00 -4.25
CA LYS A 120 -10.55 6.82 -3.48
C LYS A 120 -9.35 6.09 -2.85
N SER A 121 -8.30 5.82 -3.63
CA SER A 121 -7.09 5.15 -3.12
C SER A 121 -6.34 5.99 -2.08
N TYR A 122 -6.29 7.31 -2.28
CA TYR A 122 -5.67 8.23 -1.32
C TYR A 122 -6.41 8.25 0.02
N LEU A 123 -7.75 8.28 -0.01
CA LEU A 123 -8.56 8.19 1.20
C LEU A 123 -8.33 6.86 1.94
N SER A 124 -8.26 5.75 1.20
CA SER A 124 -7.90 4.44 1.74
C SER A 124 -6.53 4.46 2.43
N PHE A 125 -5.52 5.02 1.76
CA PHE A 125 -4.18 5.19 2.34
C PHE A 125 -4.21 6.07 3.60
N ARG A 126 -4.94 7.19 3.61
CA ARG A 126 -5.05 8.07 4.79
C ARG A 126 -5.75 7.39 5.97
N CYS A 127 -6.82 6.63 5.71
CA CYS A 127 -7.48 5.79 6.72
C CYS A 127 -6.52 4.73 7.27
N ALA A 128 -5.73 4.08 6.40
CA ALA A 128 -4.72 3.10 6.80
C ALA A 128 -3.62 3.72 7.67
N MET A 129 -3.02 4.84 7.24
CA MET A 129 -1.95 5.51 7.98
C MET A 129 -2.40 5.99 9.37
N LYS A 130 -3.63 6.54 9.46
CA LYS A 130 -4.20 6.94 10.75
C LYS A 130 -4.37 5.75 11.68
N SER A 131 -5.03 4.71 11.19
CA SER A 131 -5.30 3.49 11.95
C SER A 131 -4.02 2.77 12.39
N ALA A 132 -3.02 2.70 11.51
CA ALA A 132 -1.74 2.06 11.82
C ALA A 132 -1.03 2.74 13.00
N LYS A 133 -1.04 4.08 13.03
CA LYS A 133 -0.47 4.86 14.14
C LYS A 133 -1.18 4.61 15.47
N GLU A 134 -2.48 4.32 15.44
CA GLU A 134 -3.32 4.13 16.64
C GLU A 134 -3.22 2.70 17.19
N HIS A 135 -3.11 1.70 16.31
CA HIS A 135 -3.29 0.31 16.67
C HIS A 135 -2.04 -0.56 16.56
N ILE A 136 -1.15 -0.29 15.61
CA ILE A 136 0.05 -1.10 15.44
C ILE A 136 1.07 -0.72 16.52
N ARG A 137 1.43 -1.71 17.33
CA ARG A 137 2.44 -1.55 18.38
C ARG A 137 3.77 -2.06 17.90
N ASP A 138 4.81 -1.25 18.06
CA ASP A 138 6.17 -1.77 18.00
C ASP A 138 6.40 -2.66 19.22
N LYS A 139 6.93 -3.87 19.03
CA LYS A 139 7.42 -4.68 20.14
C LYS A 139 8.59 -3.91 20.76
N SER A 140 8.36 -3.36 21.95
CA SER A 140 9.36 -2.77 22.83
C SER A 140 10.44 -3.78 23.20
#